data_AF-A0A127B7Z9-F1
#
_entry.id   AF-A0A127B7Z9-F1
#
_cell.length_a   1.000
_cell.length_b   1.000
_cell.length_c   1.000
_cell.angle_alpha   90.00
_cell.angle_beta   90.00
_cell.angle_gamma   90.00
#
_symmetry.space_group_name_H-M   'P 1'
#
loop_
_entity.id
_entity.type
_entity.pdbx_description
1 polymer ?
#
loop_
_entity_poly.entity_id
_entity_poly.type
_entity_poly.pdbx_seq_one_letter_code
_entity_poly.pdbx_strand_id
1 'polypeptide(L)'
;MKRKRVVVDTSVIVSAVLGNPKAAPAKILKHMFAGKFEAYSSNEAMKELYDVLFSKKILKLLGGNAEIAILTYLFVNSSVVLVSPKSKFFYVGIRRITSF
;
A
#
# COMPACT_ATOMS: atom_id res chain seq x y z
N MET A 1 -18.21 17.85 1.34
CA MET A 1 -17.85 17.03 0.16
C MET A 1 -17.66 15.57 0.59
N LYS A 2 -18.19 14.59 -0.15
CA LYS A 2 -17.86 13.17 0.09
C LYS A 2 -16.38 12.93 -0.26
N ARG A 3 -15.61 12.34 0.66
CA ARG A 3 -14.22 11.95 0.37
C ARG A 3 -14.22 10.84 -0.69
N LYS A 4 -13.25 10.85 -1.58
CA LYS A 4 -13.07 9.77 -2.55
C LYS A 4 -12.66 8.50 -1.80
N ARG A 5 -13.29 7.37 -2.14
CA ARG A 5 -12.95 6.04 -1.62
C ARG A 5 -11.94 5.40 -2.56
N VAL A 6 -10.84 4.88 -2.02
CA VAL A 6 -9.73 4.36 -2.81
C VAL A 6 -9.26 3.04 -2.21
N VAL A 7 -9.03 2.05 -3.05
CA VAL A 7 -8.29 0.84 -2.68
C VAL A 7 -6.85 1.03 -3.13
N VAL A 8 -5.90 0.89 -2.20
CA VAL A 8 -4.48 1.01 -2.49
C VAL A 8 -3.89 -0.38 -2.61
N ASP A 9 -3.41 -0.70 -3.81
CA ASP A 9 -2.80 -2.00 -4.11
C ASP A 9 -1.49 -2.20 -3.33
N THR A 10 -1.21 -3.45 -2.94
CA THR A 10 0.00 -3.83 -2.21
C THR A 10 1.27 -3.39 -2.96
N SER A 11 1.27 -3.45 -4.29
CA SER A 11 2.40 -3.03 -5.12
C SER A 11 2.70 -1.53 -5.01
N VAL A 12 1.69 -0.67 -4.80
CA VAL A 12 1.88 0.77 -4.58
C VAL A 12 2.59 0.99 -3.25
N ILE A 13 2.20 0.25 -2.22
CA ILE A 13 2.81 0.37 -0.89
C ILE A 13 4.27 -0.08 -0.94
N VAL A 14 4.53 -1.25 -1.50
CA VAL A 14 5.88 -1.80 -1.66
C VAL A 14 6.77 -0.88 -2.51
N SER A 15 6.24 -0.37 -3.63
CA SER A 15 6.98 0.53 -4.51
C SER A 15 7.34 1.86 -3.85
N ALA A 16 6.49 2.35 -2.94
CA ALA A 16 6.79 3.57 -2.20
C ALA A 16 7.86 3.37 -1.13
N VAL A 17 7.86 2.20 -0.49
CA VAL A 17 8.84 1.86 0.56
C VAL A 17 10.21 1.58 -0.02
N LEU A 18 10.29 0.89 -1.16
CA LEU A 18 11.56 0.52 -1.80
C LEU A 18 12.05 1.54 -2.82
N GLY A 19 11.17 2.42 -3.29
CA GLY A 19 11.42 3.30 -4.42
C GLY A 19 11.77 4.73 -4.04
N ASN A 20 11.70 5.61 -5.05
CA ASN A 20 12.01 7.03 -4.88
C ASN A 20 10.89 7.76 -4.08
N PRO A 21 11.21 8.48 -3.00
CA PRO A 21 10.23 9.18 -2.16
C PRO A 21 9.50 10.34 -2.88
N LYS A 22 10.02 10.79 -4.03
CA LYS A 22 9.38 11.81 -4.89
C LYS A 22 8.48 11.21 -5.98
N ALA A 23 8.49 9.88 -6.14
CA ALA A 23 7.66 9.19 -7.14
C ALA A 23 6.18 9.13 -6.74
N ALA A 24 5.34 8.77 -7.69
CA ALA A 24 3.89 8.70 -7.51
C ALA A 24 3.47 7.78 -6.34
N PRO A 25 4.04 6.56 -6.14
CA PRO A 25 3.64 5.70 -5.02
C PRO A 25 3.83 6.34 -3.64
N ALA A 26 4.97 6.98 -3.40
CA ALA A 26 5.25 7.68 -2.15
C ALA A 26 4.30 8.87 -1.92
N LYS A 27 3.95 9.60 -3.00
CA LYS A 27 2.94 10.67 -2.93
C LYS A 27 1.55 10.14 -2.59
N ILE A 28 1.16 8.96 -3.10
CA ILE A 28 -0.11 8.30 -2.79
C ILE A 28 -0.16 7.96 -1.30
N LEU A 29 0.88 7.33 -0.74
CA LEU A 29 0.98 7.03 0.69
C LEU A 29 0.94 8.29 1.56
N LYS A 30 1.66 9.35 1.18
CA LYS A 30 1.58 10.64 1.88
C LYS A 30 0.16 11.21 1.89
N HIS A 31 -0.57 11.10 0.78
CA HIS A 31 -1.96 11.54 0.69
C HIS A 31 -2.92 10.66 1.49
N MET A 32 -2.66 9.36 1.53
CA MET A 32 -3.39 8.41 2.37
C MET A 32 -3.26 8.78 3.85
N PHE A 33 -2.03 8.94 4.34
CA PHE A 33 -1.75 9.28 5.74
C PHE A 33 -2.24 10.68 6.12
N ALA A 34 -2.30 11.61 5.16
CA ALA A 34 -2.88 12.93 5.35
C ALA A 34 -4.43 12.93 5.29
N GLY A 35 -5.08 11.78 5.10
CA GLY A 35 -6.54 11.66 5.06
C GLY A 35 -7.20 12.37 3.87
N LYS A 36 -6.46 12.61 2.78
CA LYS A 36 -6.99 13.29 1.57
C LYS A 36 -8.02 12.45 0.80
N PHE A 37 -8.01 11.14 1.02
CA PHE A 37 -9.01 10.19 0.57
C PHE A 37 -9.21 9.13 1.65
N GLU A 38 -10.30 8.39 1.54
CA GLU A 38 -10.62 7.29 2.44
C GLU A 38 -10.09 6.00 1.84
N ALA A 39 -9.07 5.42 2.48
CA ALA A 39 -8.44 4.19 2.02
C ALA A 39 -9.20 2.97 2.54
N TYR A 40 -9.46 2.01 1.66
CA TYR A 40 -10.14 0.76 1.99
C TYR A 40 -9.24 -0.42 1.70
N SER A 41 -9.33 -1.44 2.56
CA SER A 41 -8.64 -2.70 2.40
C SER A 41 -9.50 -3.85 2.92
N SER A 42 -9.16 -5.09 2.57
CA SER A 42 -9.75 -6.29 3.16
C SER A 42 -8.74 -6.98 4.09
N ASN A 43 -9.23 -7.89 4.92
CA ASN A 43 -8.35 -8.70 5.79
C ASN A 43 -7.36 -9.52 4.97
N GLU A 44 -7.81 -10.06 3.83
CA GLU A 44 -6.98 -10.85 2.91
C GLU A 44 -5.88 -9.98 2.29
N ALA A 45 -6.21 -8.76 1.85
CA ALA A 45 -5.24 -7.84 1.28
C ALA A 45 -4.22 -7.34 2.33
N MET A 46 -4.65 -7.13 3.58
CA MET A 46 -3.73 -6.80 4.68
C MET A 46 -2.79 -7.97 5.01
N LYS A 47 -3.29 -9.21 4.97
CA LYS A 47 -2.47 -10.40 5.13
C LYS A 47 -1.45 -10.54 4.00
N GLU A 48 -1.87 -10.34 2.76
CA GLU A 48 -0.97 -10.33 1.60
C GLU A 48 0.13 -9.26 1.77
N LEU A 49 -0.25 -8.05 2.18
CA LEU A 49 0.71 -6.98 2.44
C LEU A 49 1.74 -7.38 3.50
N TYR A 50 1.30 -8.01 4.59
CA TYR A 50 2.19 -8.54 5.63
C TYR A 50 3.16 -9.56 5.02
N ASP A 51 2.64 -10.59 4.34
CA ASP A 51 3.46 -11.66 3.76
C ASP A 51 4.50 -11.11 2.76
N VAL A 52 4.12 -10.09 1.98
CA VAL A 52 5.02 -9.42 1.04
C VAL A 52 6.10 -8.61 1.77
N LEU A 53 5.72 -7.74 2.70
CA LEU A 53 6.66 -6.86 3.43
C LEU A 53 7.70 -7.66 4.21
N PHE A 54 7.29 -8.77 4.81
CA PHE A 54 8.16 -9.64 5.61
C PHE A 54 8.81 -10.78 4.80
N SER A 55 8.61 -10.80 3.48
CA SER A 55 9.30 -11.77 2.63
C SER A 55 10.82 -11.54 2.64
N LYS A 56 11.60 -12.64 2.57
CA LYS A 56 13.07 -12.58 2.50
C LYS A 56 13.57 -11.64 1.39
N LYS A 57 12.85 -11.58 0.27
CA LYS A 57 13.18 -10.72 -0.86
C LYS A 57 13.09 -9.24 -0.50
N ILE A 58 11.99 -8.82 0.13
CA ILE A 58 11.75 -7.42 0.47
C ILE A 58 12.65 -6.98 1.63
N LEU A 59 12.82 -7.82 2.65
CA LEU A 59 13.76 -7.53 3.75
C LEU A 59 15.20 -7.37 3.25
N LYS A 60 15.63 -8.18 2.28
CA LYS A 60 16.94 -8.01 1.63
C LYS A 60 17.05 -6.68 0.89
N LEU A 61 16.00 -6.27 0.17
CA LEU A 61 15.97 -4.98 -0.54
C LEU A 61 15.95 -3.78 0.42
N LEU A 62 15.41 -3.95 1.62
CA LEU A 62 15.46 -2.97 2.70
C LEU A 62 16.82 -2.92 3.44
N GLY A 63 17.80 -3.71 3.01
CA GLY A 63 19.10 -3.80 3.67
C GLY A 63 19.05 -4.44 5.05
N GLY A 64 18.06 -5.32 5.31
CA GLY A 64 17.89 -5.99 6.60
C GLY A 64 17.11 -5.19 7.64
N ASN A 65 16.67 -3.96 7.34
CA ASN A 65 15.88 -3.12 8.25
C ASN A 65 14.43 -3.59 8.33
N ALA A 66 14.17 -4.61 9.13
CA ALA A 66 12.83 -5.13 9.37
C ALA A 66 11.90 -4.08 10.00
N GLU A 67 12.47 -3.10 10.71
CA GLU A 67 11.77 -1.97 11.33
C GLU A 67 10.99 -1.17 10.29
N ILE A 68 11.54 -0.99 9.08
CA ILE A 68 10.85 -0.25 8.00
C ILE A 68 9.61 -1.02 7.55
N ALA A 69 9.70 -2.34 7.42
CA ALA A 69 8.56 -3.19 7.07
C ALA A 69 7.48 -3.17 8.17
N ILE A 70 7.89 -3.27 9.45
CA ILE A 70 6.99 -3.20 10.61
C ILE A 70 6.25 -1.86 10.63
N LEU A 71 6.99 -0.76 10.57
CA LEU A 71 6.40 0.58 10.59
C LEU A 71 5.46 0.80 9.41
N THR A 72 5.85 0.38 8.21
CA THR A 72 4.99 0.46 7.02
C THR A 72 3.68 -0.27 7.28
N TYR A 73 3.72 -1.52 7.74
CA TYR A 73 2.53 -2.31 8.00
C TYR A 73 1.62 -1.63 9.04
N LEU A 74 2.19 -1.15 10.15
CA LEU A 74 1.43 -0.45 11.20
C LEU A 74 0.76 0.83 10.68
N PHE A 75 1.47 1.65 9.89
CA PHE A 75 0.91 2.87 9.33
C PHE A 75 -0.19 2.59 8.31
N VAL A 76 -0.02 1.58 7.46
CA VAL A 76 -1.07 1.21 6.50
C VAL A 76 -2.28 0.68 7.25
N ASN A 77 -2.10 -0.27 8.16
CA ASN A 77 -3.18 -0.90 8.91
C ASN A 77 -4.00 0.12 9.72
N SER A 78 -3.35 1.13 10.30
CA SER A 78 -4.05 2.21 11.03
C SER A 78 -4.74 3.23 10.14
N SER A 79 -4.40 3.28 8.84
CA SER A 79 -4.92 4.28 7.89
C SER A 79 -6.03 3.77 6.98
N VAL A 80 -6.29 2.46 6.98
CA VAL A 80 -7.30 1.84 6.12
C VAL A 80 -8.58 1.52 6.89
N VAL A 81 -9.71 1.66 6.21
CA VAL A 81 -11.00 1.12 6.67
C VAL A 81 -11.09 -0.32 6.17
N LEU A 82 -11.12 -1.27 7.10
CA LEU A 82 -11.29 -2.68 6.78
C LEU A 82 -12.73 -2.96 6.37
N VAL A 83 -12.87 -3.58 5.20
CA VAL A 83 -14.16 -4.02 4.66
C VAL A 83 -14.11 -5.51 4.37
N SER A 84 -15.18 -6.21 4.75
CA SER A 84 -15.42 -7.56 4.26
C SER A 84 -15.96 -7.45 2.84
N PRO A 85 -15.28 -7.98 1.82
CA PRO A 85 -15.75 -7.86 0.45
C PRO A 85 -17.05 -8.65 0.26
N LYS A 86 -18.19 -7.94 0.27
CA LYS A 86 -19.41 -8.40 -0.40
C LYS A 86 -19.28 -8.03 -1.87
N SER A 87 -18.56 -8.88 -2.61
CA SER A 87 -18.63 -9.05 -4.08
C SER A 87 -19.04 -7.79 -4.88
N LYS A 88 -18.17 -6.76 -4.93
CA LYS A 88 -17.97 -5.79 -6.04
C LYS A 88 -17.11 -4.60 -5.57
N PHE A 89 -15.80 -4.62 -5.87
CA PHE A 89 -14.95 -3.44 -5.81
C PHE A 89 -14.29 -3.21 -7.18
N PHE A 90 -14.29 -1.96 -7.63
CA PHE A 90 -13.56 -1.52 -8.83
C PHE A 90 -12.07 -1.38 -8.48
N TYR A 91 -11.25 -2.23 -9.07
CA TYR A 91 -9.79 -2.17 -8.97
C TYR A 91 -9.26 -0.97 -9.77
N VAL A 92 -8.47 -0.12 -9.13
CA VAL A 92 -7.64 0.87 -9.82
C VAL A 92 -6.20 0.37 -9.79
N GLY A 93 -5.87 -0.54 -10.71
CA GLY A 93 -4.51 -0.96 -10.97
C GLY A 93 -3.81 0.06 -11.88
N ILE A 94 -2.66 0.59 -11.46
CA ILE A 94 -1.80 1.36 -12.36
C ILE A 94 -1.19 0.34 -13.34
N ARG A 95 -1.70 0.30 -14.58
CA ARG A 95 -1.08 -0.47 -15.67
C ARG A 95 0.36 -0.01 -15.85
N ARG A 96 1.31 -0.96 -15.79
CA ARG A 96 2.69 -0.78 -16.26
C ARG A 96 2.67 -0.12 -17.64
N ILE A 97 3.33 1.04 -17.75
CA ILE A 97 3.92 1.44 -19.02
C ILE A 97 5.28 0.74 -19.06
N THR A 98 5.32 -0.40 -19.73
CA THR A 98 6.56 -0.97 -20.27
C THR A 98 6.99 -0.10 -21.45
N SER A 99 8.19 0.47 -21.40
CA SER A 99 8.95 0.91 -22.58
C SER A 99 10.43 1.03 -22.18
N PHE A 100 11.20 0.04 -22.64
CA PHE A 100 12.66 -0.09 -22.81
C PHE A 100 13.61 0.47 -21.74
#